data_AF-A0A2N7TZF5-F1
#
_entry.id   AF-A0A2N7TZF5-F1
#
_cell.length_a   1.000
_cell.length_b   1.000
_cell.length_c   1.000
_cell.angle_alpha   90.00
_cell.angle_beta   90.00
_cell.angle_gamma   90.00
#
_symmetry.space_group_name_H-M   'P 1'
#
loop_
_entity.id
_entity.type
_entity.pdbx_description
1 polymer ?
#
loop_
_entity_poly.entity_id
_entity_poly.type
_entity_poly.pdbx_seq_one_letter_code
_entity_poly.pdbx_strand_id
1 'polypeptide(L)'
;MDIKTLARAVNSESSAYSVGGLQELRTTLKGLKRIPGSAIFSSQTTFDDWAFHHGGRSELQFNIGSEQVGGVAITRYGVAFSFETSRSLPTIDVLVPKVALFNEYIRTNLDLLSGFEMWHFQNGVRSANRMPTPISADLVDGGTFVFLGAYSSSGTVSASEVLSAFDRLLPLYRFVEGGGVPAQTTSKFAFRPGNASKKSRAIGNSTERALSIDLRHNDMQETLYRELCEEFGSSNVGTEIPSGTGGRIDVVSRDEHGYTFYEIKVGCSVQGIIREAVGQLMEYSLWPGAKLPTEIVIVGEPELGESGHAYLKALNKGLPIPLSYKRLIV
;
A
#
# COMPACT_ATOMS: atom_id res chain seq x y z
N MET A 1 -10.47 18.83 -17.49
CA MET A 1 -11.72 18.50 -16.79
C MET A 1 -11.68 19.20 -15.44
N ASP A 2 -12.71 19.98 -15.08
CA ASP A 2 -12.78 20.60 -13.75
C ASP A 2 -13.06 19.56 -12.65
N ILE A 3 -12.78 19.90 -11.39
CA ILE A 3 -12.91 18.95 -10.27
C ILE A 3 -14.35 18.52 -10.02
N LYS A 4 -15.34 19.39 -10.24
CA LYS A 4 -16.77 19.03 -10.10
C LYS A 4 -17.17 17.99 -11.15
N THR A 5 -16.67 18.11 -12.38
CA THR A 5 -16.88 17.12 -13.44
C THR A 5 -16.16 15.81 -13.14
N LEU A 6 -14.92 15.87 -12.67
CA LEU A 6 -14.18 14.67 -12.27
C LEU A 6 -14.85 13.94 -11.10
N ALA A 7 -15.29 14.66 -10.07
CA ALA A 7 -16.01 14.08 -8.92
C ALA A 7 -17.29 13.33 -9.35
N ARG A 8 -18.04 13.92 -10.30
CA ARG A 8 -19.24 13.28 -10.88
C ARG A 8 -18.88 12.01 -11.66
N ALA A 9 -17.84 12.04 -12.47
CA ALA A 9 -17.37 10.88 -13.22
C ALA A 9 -16.90 9.76 -12.27
N VAL A 10 -16.10 10.10 -11.25
CA VAL A 10 -15.64 9.15 -10.22
C VAL A 10 -16.81 8.47 -9.53
N ASN A 11 -17.82 9.22 -9.09
CA ASN A 11 -19.02 8.62 -8.48
C ASN A 11 -19.74 7.67 -9.45
N SER A 12 -19.93 8.08 -10.72
CA SER A 12 -20.66 7.31 -11.72
C SER A 12 -19.98 5.99 -12.09
N GLU A 13 -18.64 5.95 -12.07
CA GLU A 13 -17.86 4.78 -12.46
C GLU A 13 -17.42 3.92 -11.26
N SER A 14 -17.67 4.39 -10.02
CA SER A 14 -17.11 3.78 -8.81
C SER A 14 -17.58 2.36 -8.51
N SER A 15 -18.74 1.92 -9.02
CA SER A 15 -19.30 0.59 -8.75
C SER A 15 -18.44 -0.57 -9.25
N ALA A 16 -17.54 -0.32 -10.20
CA ALA A 16 -16.58 -1.30 -10.71
C ALA A 16 -15.32 -1.44 -9.82
N TYR A 17 -15.19 -0.63 -8.78
CA TYR A 17 -14.00 -0.53 -7.92
C TYR A 17 -14.36 -0.75 -6.45
N SER A 18 -13.39 -1.23 -5.67
CA SER A 18 -13.61 -1.55 -4.25
C SER A 18 -13.96 -0.31 -3.43
N VAL A 19 -13.40 0.85 -3.77
CA VAL A 19 -13.68 2.14 -3.16
C VAL A 19 -15.10 2.64 -3.46
N GLY A 20 -15.80 2.09 -4.46
CA GLY A 20 -17.22 2.40 -4.67
C GLY A 20 -18.09 2.09 -3.46
N GLY A 21 -17.72 1.07 -2.67
CA GLY A 21 -18.36 0.72 -1.40
C GLY A 21 -17.85 1.52 -0.19
N LEU A 22 -17.26 2.71 -0.38
CA LEU A 22 -16.64 3.49 0.69
C LEU A 22 -17.65 3.85 1.80
N GLN A 23 -18.88 4.19 1.46
CA GLN A 23 -19.86 4.64 2.45
C GLN A 23 -20.41 3.48 3.30
N GLU A 24 -20.55 2.29 2.70
CA GLU A 24 -20.82 1.03 3.39
C GLU A 24 -19.66 0.68 4.32
N LEU A 25 -18.42 0.76 3.82
CA LEU A 25 -17.23 0.53 4.62
C LEU A 25 -17.17 1.48 5.82
N ARG A 26 -17.43 2.76 5.61
CA ARG A 26 -17.48 3.78 6.68
C ARG A 26 -18.53 3.45 7.72
N THR A 27 -19.70 2.95 7.28
CA THR A 27 -20.78 2.53 8.19
C THR A 27 -20.30 1.43 9.12
N THR A 28 -19.60 0.42 8.58
CA THR A 28 -19.03 -0.68 9.36
C THR A 28 -17.92 -0.22 10.30
N LEU A 29 -16.91 0.48 9.80
CA LEU A 29 -15.74 0.89 10.61
C LEU A 29 -16.12 1.86 11.74
N LYS A 30 -17.13 2.70 11.53
CA LYS A 30 -17.53 3.74 12.49
C LYS A 30 -18.78 3.40 13.28
N GLY A 31 -19.36 2.21 13.08
CA GLY A 31 -20.60 1.80 13.73
C GLY A 31 -21.77 2.76 13.44
N LEU A 32 -21.85 3.31 12.22
CA LEU A 32 -22.93 4.23 11.87
C LEU A 32 -24.25 3.48 11.76
N LYS A 33 -25.34 4.08 12.24
CA LYS A 33 -26.69 3.47 12.19
C LYS A 33 -27.27 3.40 10.77
N ARG A 34 -26.73 4.18 9.83
CA ARG A 34 -27.19 4.27 8.44
C ARG A 34 -26.02 4.65 7.54
N ILE A 35 -26.13 4.26 6.28
CA ILE A 35 -25.20 4.67 5.22
C ILE A 35 -25.40 6.19 4.97
N PRO A 36 -24.37 7.04 5.09
CA PRO A 36 -24.50 8.50 4.96
C PRO A 36 -24.94 8.98 3.57
N GLY A 37 -24.68 8.17 2.54
CA GLY A 37 -25.03 8.38 1.15
C GLY A 37 -24.35 7.33 0.27
N SER A 38 -24.63 7.31 -1.03
CA SER A 38 -24.01 6.37 -1.97
C SER A 38 -22.81 6.94 -2.73
N ALA A 39 -22.59 8.26 -2.68
CA ALA A 39 -21.52 8.93 -3.40
C ALA A 39 -20.21 8.96 -2.61
N ILE A 40 -19.07 8.81 -3.30
CA ILE A 40 -17.75 9.10 -2.74
C ILE A 40 -17.66 10.60 -2.47
N PHE A 41 -17.91 11.45 -3.46
CA PHE A 41 -17.90 12.91 -3.35
C PHE A 41 -19.31 13.48 -3.43
N SER A 42 -19.74 14.29 -2.45
CA SER A 42 -21.04 14.97 -2.54
C SER A 42 -20.86 16.45 -2.92
N SER A 43 -21.94 17.11 -3.32
CA SER A 43 -21.92 18.55 -3.60
C SER A 43 -21.50 19.40 -2.40
N GLN A 44 -21.64 18.89 -1.16
CA GLN A 44 -21.23 19.57 0.07
C GLN A 44 -19.73 19.49 0.32
N THR A 45 -19.04 18.56 -0.33
CA THR A 45 -17.60 18.31 -0.17
C THR A 45 -16.84 18.43 -1.50
N THR A 46 -17.48 19.01 -2.51
CA THR A 46 -16.91 19.28 -3.84
C THR A 46 -16.93 20.78 -4.10
N PHE A 47 -15.74 21.36 -4.21
CA PHE A 47 -15.49 22.78 -4.45
C PHE A 47 -14.97 22.98 -5.88
N ASP A 48 -14.60 24.21 -6.23
CA ASP A 48 -14.12 24.52 -7.58
C ASP A 48 -12.80 23.79 -7.90
N ASP A 49 -11.85 23.85 -6.97
CA ASP A 49 -10.48 23.35 -7.20
C ASP A 49 -10.16 22.07 -6.44
N TRP A 50 -11.06 21.55 -5.60
CA TRP A 50 -10.80 20.34 -4.83
C TRP A 50 -12.08 19.69 -4.32
N ALA A 51 -11.98 18.41 -3.96
CA ALA A 51 -13.04 17.69 -3.28
C ALA A 51 -12.45 16.67 -2.30
N PHE A 52 -13.18 16.40 -1.23
CA PHE A 52 -12.90 15.29 -0.31
C PHE A 52 -14.14 14.43 -0.15
N HIS A 53 -13.95 13.17 0.21
CA HIS A 53 -15.09 12.26 0.29
C HIS A 53 -16.12 12.70 1.33
N HIS A 54 -17.38 12.37 1.07
CA HIS A 54 -18.51 12.79 1.88
C HIS A 54 -18.39 12.25 3.32
N GLY A 55 -18.40 13.16 4.29
CA GLY A 55 -18.24 12.86 5.71
C GLY A 55 -16.79 12.74 6.19
N GLY A 56 -15.80 12.89 5.31
CA GLY A 56 -14.38 12.67 5.64
C GLY A 56 -13.70 13.73 6.49
N ARG A 57 -14.42 14.75 6.99
CA ARG A 57 -13.77 15.90 7.63
C ARG A 57 -12.92 15.48 8.85
N SER A 58 -13.38 14.56 9.68
CA SER A 58 -12.67 14.08 10.86
C SER A 58 -11.88 12.78 10.62
N GLU A 59 -11.41 12.56 9.38
CA GLU A 59 -10.92 11.26 8.88
C GLU A 59 -9.72 11.45 7.95
N LEU A 60 -9.02 10.34 7.63
CA LEU A 60 -8.14 10.30 6.47
C LEU A 60 -8.99 10.47 5.20
N GLN A 61 -8.79 11.55 4.44
CA GLN A 61 -9.68 11.92 3.36
C GLN A 61 -9.21 11.38 2.02
N PHE A 62 -9.98 10.52 1.35
CA PHE A 62 -9.91 10.46 -0.11
C PHE A 62 -10.17 11.85 -0.69
N ASN A 63 -9.25 12.33 -1.53
CA ASN A 63 -9.18 13.72 -1.93
C ASN A 63 -8.71 13.84 -3.39
N ILE A 64 -9.35 14.73 -4.15
CA ILE A 64 -8.94 15.14 -5.50
C ILE A 64 -8.78 16.67 -5.51
N GLY A 65 -7.88 17.18 -6.34
CA GLY A 65 -7.71 18.64 -6.45
C GLY A 65 -6.88 19.06 -7.65
N SER A 66 -7.08 20.30 -8.06
CA SER A 66 -6.30 21.00 -9.07
C SER A 66 -5.24 21.86 -8.38
N GLU A 67 -4.01 21.78 -8.87
CA GLU A 67 -2.88 22.59 -8.36
C GLU A 67 -2.06 23.16 -9.51
N GLN A 68 -1.27 24.18 -9.20
CA GLN A 68 -0.24 24.72 -10.08
C GLN A 68 1.12 24.46 -9.45
N VAL A 69 1.95 23.64 -10.09
CA VAL A 69 3.30 23.32 -9.61
C VAL A 69 4.29 23.68 -10.71
N GLY A 70 5.20 24.62 -10.42
CA GLY A 70 6.18 25.10 -11.42
C GLY A 70 5.54 25.72 -12.66
N GLY A 71 4.35 26.31 -12.54
CA GLY A 71 3.59 26.88 -13.66
C GLY A 71 2.84 25.84 -14.51
N VAL A 72 2.84 24.57 -14.11
CA VAL A 72 2.10 23.50 -14.78
C VAL A 72 0.86 23.15 -13.97
N ALA A 73 -0.29 23.16 -14.64
CA ALA A 73 -1.54 22.72 -14.07
C ALA A 73 -1.53 21.19 -13.90
N ILE A 74 -1.73 20.73 -12.67
CA ILE A 74 -1.79 19.31 -12.34
C ILE A 74 -3.11 18.98 -11.64
N THR A 75 -3.58 17.75 -11.82
CA THR A 75 -4.66 17.20 -11.00
C THR A 75 -4.06 16.13 -10.08
N ARG A 76 -4.22 16.32 -8.78
CA ARG A 76 -3.83 15.37 -7.74
C ARG A 76 -5.01 14.53 -7.30
N TYR A 77 -4.74 13.28 -6.93
CA TYR A 77 -5.72 12.37 -6.37
C TYR A 77 -5.04 11.37 -5.43
N GLY A 78 -5.60 11.21 -4.23
CA GLY A 78 -5.03 10.35 -3.20
C GLY A 78 -5.77 10.46 -1.88
N VAL A 79 -5.02 10.37 -0.78
CA VAL A 79 -5.51 10.58 0.58
C VAL A 79 -4.85 11.79 1.25
N ALA A 80 -5.54 12.40 2.21
CA ALA A 80 -5.03 13.57 2.91
C ALA A 80 -5.49 13.66 4.37
N PHE A 81 -4.65 14.28 5.21
CA PHE A 81 -5.09 14.90 6.45
C PHE A 81 -5.21 16.41 6.25
N SER A 82 -6.36 16.96 6.63
CA SER A 82 -6.58 18.41 6.70
C SER A 82 -6.78 18.82 8.15
N PHE A 83 -5.81 19.55 8.70
CA PHE A 83 -5.81 20.04 10.07
C PHE A 83 -6.44 21.45 10.19
N GLU A 84 -7.13 21.93 9.15
CA GLU A 84 -7.82 23.23 9.12
C GLU A 84 -9.10 23.24 9.98
N THR A 85 -9.08 23.80 11.18
CA THR A 85 -10.27 23.77 12.05
C THR A 85 -11.50 24.40 11.39
N SER A 86 -12.67 23.82 11.63
CA SER A 86 -13.94 24.33 11.10
C SER A 86 -15.09 24.03 12.06
N ARG A 87 -16.31 24.49 11.74
CA ARG A 87 -17.50 24.12 12.53
C ARG A 87 -17.70 22.60 12.62
N SER A 88 -17.32 21.84 11.58
CA SER A 88 -17.44 20.38 11.56
C SER A 88 -16.17 19.65 12.04
N LEU A 89 -15.08 20.38 12.30
CA LEU A 89 -13.89 19.89 12.98
C LEU A 89 -13.32 20.99 13.89
N PRO A 90 -13.89 21.19 15.09
CA PRO A 90 -13.49 22.29 15.97
C PRO A 90 -12.06 22.16 16.49
N THR A 91 -11.57 20.93 16.68
CA THR A 91 -10.19 20.63 17.09
C THR A 91 -9.61 19.51 16.23
N ILE A 92 -8.28 19.45 16.15
CA ILE A 92 -7.56 18.42 15.39
C ILE A 92 -7.38 17.10 16.14
N ASP A 93 -7.76 17.05 17.42
CA ASP A 93 -7.46 15.94 18.34
C ASP A 93 -7.94 14.58 17.81
N VAL A 94 -9.10 14.56 17.13
CA VAL A 94 -9.66 13.34 16.53
C VAL A 94 -8.80 12.76 15.40
N LEU A 95 -7.92 13.58 14.80
CA LEU A 95 -6.99 13.18 13.74
C LEU A 95 -5.64 12.70 14.30
N VAL A 96 -5.24 13.13 15.49
CA VAL A 96 -3.95 12.77 16.11
C VAL A 96 -3.72 11.24 16.19
N PRO A 97 -4.64 10.42 16.76
CA PRO A 97 -4.45 8.97 16.79
C PRO A 97 -4.45 8.34 15.39
N LYS A 98 -5.12 8.97 14.42
CA LYS A 98 -5.17 8.50 13.03
C LYS A 98 -3.85 8.73 12.30
N VAL A 99 -3.16 9.84 12.61
CA VAL A 99 -1.79 10.08 12.13
C VAL A 99 -0.84 9.02 12.68
N ALA A 100 -0.99 8.61 13.95
CA ALA A 100 -0.18 7.54 14.52
C ALA A 100 -0.35 6.22 13.74
N LEU A 101 -1.59 5.82 13.44
CA LEU A 101 -1.90 4.64 12.64
C LEU A 101 -1.42 4.77 11.18
N PHE A 102 -1.56 5.96 10.58
CA PHE A 102 -1.01 6.23 9.26
C PHE A 102 0.51 6.01 9.27
N ASN A 103 1.22 6.58 10.24
CA ASN A 103 2.65 6.44 10.38
C ASN A 103 3.09 4.99 10.60
N GLU A 104 2.31 4.22 11.36
CA GLU A 104 2.54 2.77 11.51
C GLU A 104 2.43 2.06 10.17
N TYR A 105 1.33 2.30 9.43
CA TYR A 105 1.13 1.72 8.11
C TYR A 105 2.25 2.07 7.13
N ILE A 106 2.66 3.34 7.06
CA ILE A 106 3.75 3.78 6.18
C ILE A 106 5.06 3.03 6.48
N ARG A 107 5.38 2.78 7.76
CA ARG A 107 6.63 2.10 8.14
C ARG A 107 6.67 0.64 7.69
N THR A 108 5.53 -0.03 7.62
CA THR A 108 5.44 -1.48 7.37
C THR A 108 4.97 -1.82 5.96
N ASN A 109 4.42 -0.84 5.21
CA ASN A 109 3.81 -1.07 3.90
C ASN A 109 4.32 -0.09 2.82
N LEU A 110 5.54 0.43 2.96
CA LEU A 110 6.08 1.45 2.03
C LEU A 110 6.09 0.96 0.57
N ASP A 111 6.41 -0.31 0.35
CA ASP A 111 6.46 -0.93 -0.98
C ASP A 111 5.09 -0.90 -1.69
N LEU A 112 3.98 -1.05 -0.94
CA LEU A 112 2.62 -0.98 -1.48
C LEU A 112 2.25 0.43 -1.99
N LEU A 113 2.99 1.45 -1.53
CA LEU A 113 2.76 2.86 -1.82
C LEU A 113 3.66 3.41 -2.92
N SER A 114 4.41 2.56 -3.60
CA SER A 114 5.23 3.00 -4.73
C SER A 114 4.41 3.67 -5.83
N GLY A 115 4.97 4.68 -6.48
CA GLY A 115 4.27 5.54 -7.43
C GLY A 115 3.35 6.59 -6.80
N PHE A 116 3.22 6.64 -5.47
CA PHE A 116 2.64 7.78 -4.77
C PHE A 116 3.73 8.69 -4.20
N GLU A 117 3.47 9.99 -4.19
CA GLU A 117 4.31 10.97 -3.53
C GLU A 117 3.53 11.68 -2.43
N MET A 118 4.28 12.23 -1.48
CA MET A 118 3.77 12.95 -0.34
C MET A 118 4.27 14.40 -0.37
N TRP A 119 3.42 15.33 0.06
CA TRP A 119 3.82 16.73 0.34
C TRP A 119 2.91 17.30 1.43
N HIS A 120 3.27 18.48 1.91
CA HIS A 120 2.44 19.21 2.86
C HIS A 120 2.35 20.69 2.52
N PHE A 121 1.28 21.33 2.98
CA PHE A 121 1.14 22.77 3.04
C PHE A 121 1.11 23.19 4.50
N GLN A 122 1.99 24.09 4.90
CA GLN A 122 2.01 24.66 6.24
C GLN A 122 2.44 26.11 6.15
N ASN A 123 1.82 26.99 6.95
CA ASN A 123 2.20 28.42 7.03
C ASN A 123 2.25 29.13 5.67
N GLY A 124 1.34 28.81 4.76
CA GLY A 124 1.29 29.42 3.43
C GLY A 124 2.23 28.80 2.39
N VAL A 125 3.02 27.78 2.76
CA VAL A 125 4.07 27.21 1.91
C VAL A 125 3.77 25.74 1.61
N ARG A 126 3.77 25.41 0.31
CA ARG A 126 3.73 24.02 -0.18
C ARG A 126 5.14 23.46 -0.23
N SER A 127 5.38 22.31 0.38
CA SER A 127 6.66 21.62 0.29
C SER A 127 6.91 21.04 -1.11
N ALA A 128 8.16 20.68 -1.38
CA ALA A 128 8.48 19.78 -2.49
C ALA A 128 7.79 18.41 -2.28
N ASN A 129 7.55 17.70 -3.38
CA ASN A 129 7.12 16.32 -3.34
C ASN A 129 8.27 15.45 -2.81
N ARG A 130 7.93 14.41 -2.05
CA ARG A 130 8.87 13.45 -1.48
C ARG A 130 8.26 12.06 -1.47
N MET A 131 9.08 11.04 -1.22
CA MET A 131 8.60 9.69 -0.95
C MET A 131 7.64 9.65 0.26
N PRO A 132 6.67 8.72 0.27
CA PRO A 132 5.83 8.49 1.44
C PRO A 132 6.70 8.24 2.67
N THR A 133 6.39 8.96 3.75
CA THR A 133 7.16 8.91 4.99
C THR A 133 6.23 9.19 6.16
N PRO A 134 6.54 8.73 7.39
CA PRO A 134 5.77 9.13 8.56
C PRO A 134 5.64 10.65 8.65
N ILE A 135 4.42 11.12 8.95
CA ILE A 135 4.11 12.52 9.27
C ILE A 135 4.83 12.87 10.57
N SER A 136 5.70 13.87 10.51
CA SER A 136 6.42 14.38 11.68
C SER A 136 5.47 15.18 12.58
N ALA A 137 5.79 15.22 13.89
CA ALA A 137 4.90 15.81 14.89
C ALA A 137 4.63 17.31 14.64
N ASP A 138 5.59 18.03 14.07
CA ASP A 138 5.48 19.45 13.68
C ASP A 138 4.46 19.69 12.55
N LEU A 139 4.10 18.67 11.77
CA LEU A 139 3.06 18.77 10.74
C LEU A 139 1.66 18.45 11.27
N VAL A 140 1.54 17.99 12.51
CA VAL A 140 0.26 17.73 13.17
C VAL A 140 -0.18 19.01 13.90
N ASP A 141 -0.38 20.07 13.11
CA ASP A 141 -0.69 21.41 13.60
C ASP A 141 -1.84 22.05 12.80
N GLY A 142 -2.59 22.94 13.47
CA GLY A 142 -3.73 23.63 12.90
C GLY A 142 -3.39 24.34 11.58
N GLY A 143 -4.24 24.20 10.57
CA GLY A 143 -4.03 24.80 9.25
C GLY A 143 -3.01 24.08 8.37
N THR A 144 -2.42 22.98 8.84
CA THR A 144 -1.58 22.11 8.00
C THR A 144 -2.43 21.21 7.11
N PHE A 145 -1.98 20.97 5.88
CA PHE A 145 -2.54 19.96 4.99
C PHE A 145 -1.44 18.99 4.58
N VAL A 146 -1.66 17.69 4.74
CA VAL A 146 -0.70 16.65 4.35
C VAL A 146 -1.36 15.74 3.34
N PHE A 147 -0.74 15.54 2.18
CA PHE A 147 -1.28 14.76 1.09
C PHE A 147 -0.34 13.61 0.73
N LEU A 148 -0.92 12.45 0.41
CA LEU A 148 -0.25 11.28 -0.16
C LEU A 148 -1.06 10.81 -1.37
N GLY A 149 -0.48 10.83 -2.56
CA GLY A 149 -1.21 10.43 -3.77
C GLY A 149 -0.40 10.59 -5.05
N ALA A 150 -1.10 10.48 -6.17
CA ALA A 150 -0.55 10.61 -7.51
C ALA A 150 -1.03 11.90 -8.20
N TYR A 151 -0.39 12.22 -9.32
CA TYR A 151 -0.59 13.46 -10.08
C TYR A 151 -0.65 13.15 -11.56
N SER A 152 -1.41 13.96 -12.29
CA SER A 152 -1.40 13.97 -13.75
C SER A 152 -1.20 15.39 -14.27
N SER A 153 -0.22 15.56 -15.15
CA SER A 153 0.26 16.83 -15.70
C SER A 153 -0.34 17.18 -17.07
N SER A 154 -1.11 16.29 -17.68
CA SER A 154 -1.58 16.44 -19.06
C SER A 154 -3.07 16.17 -19.19
N GLY A 155 -3.87 17.20 -18.93
CA GLY A 155 -5.12 17.45 -19.66
C GLY A 155 -6.09 16.28 -19.81
N THR A 156 -6.40 15.57 -18.72
CA THR A 156 -7.69 14.95 -18.31
C THR A 156 -7.38 13.67 -17.56
N VAL A 157 -7.29 13.76 -16.23
CA VAL A 157 -7.39 12.58 -15.37
C VAL A 157 -8.73 11.90 -15.64
N SER A 158 -8.70 10.60 -15.90
CA SER A 158 -9.92 9.80 -16.02
C SER A 158 -10.42 9.37 -14.64
N ALA A 159 -11.72 9.12 -14.51
CA ALA A 159 -12.29 8.57 -13.28
C ALA A 159 -11.68 7.20 -12.93
N SER A 160 -11.43 6.35 -13.94
CA SER A 160 -10.80 5.04 -13.75
C SER A 160 -9.37 5.13 -13.18
N GLU A 161 -8.59 6.14 -13.58
CA GLU A 161 -7.25 6.41 -13.03
C GLU A 161 -7.35 6.76 -11.53
N VAL A 162 -8.26 7.67 -11.16
CA VAL A 162 -8.51 8.04 -9.75
C VAL A 162 -8.99 6.84 -8.94
N LEU A 163 -9.97 6.10 -9.44
CA LEU A 163 -10.57 4.96 -8.77
C LEU A 163 -9.55 3.83 -8.55
N SER A 164 -8.68 3.58 -9.53
CA SER A 164 -7.58 2.61 -9.39
C SER A 164 -6.59 3.02 -8.31
N ALA A 165 -6.22 4.31 -8.24
CA ALA A 165 -5.36 4.83 -7.19
C ALA A 165 -6.03 4.76 -5.81
N PHE A 166 -7.33 5.03 -5.73
CA PHE A 166 -8.09 4.94 -4.50
C PHE A 166 -8.21 3.50 -3.99
N ASP A 167 -8.41 2.52 -4.86
CA ASP A 167 -8.40 1.10 -4.48
C ASP A 167 -7.04 0.69 -3.88
N ARG A 168 -5.93 1.21 -4.43
CA ARG A 168 -4.59 0.99 -3.87
C ARG A 168 -4.40 1.64 -2.49
N LEU A 169 -5.07 2.76 -2.22
CA LEU A 169 -5.01 3.48 -0.93
C LEU A 169 -6.09 3.02 0.06
N LEU A 170 -7.05 2.19 -0.36
CA LEU A 170 -8.14 1.69 0.48
C LEU A 170 -7.66 0.83 1.67
N PRO A 171 -6.62 -0.02 1.56
CA PRO A 171 -6.05 -0.72 2.71
C PRO A 171 -5.51 0.22 3.79
N LEU A 172 -4.79 1.29 3.41
CA LEU A 172 -4.33 2.32 4.33
C LEU A 172 -5.52 3.01 5.03
N TYR A 173 -6.54 3.39 4.27
CA TYR A 173 -7.77 3.96 4.84
C TYR A 173 -8.43 3.02 5.84
N ARG A 174 -8.58 1.73 5.50
CA ARG A 174 -9.16 0.71 6.40
C ARG A 174 -8.36 0.57 7.69
N PHE A 175 -7.04 0.54 7.61
CA PHE A 175 -6.17 0.43 8.77
C PHE A 175 -6.33 1.65 9.69
N VAL A 176 -6.24 2.85 9.13
CA VAL A 176 -6.33 4.11 9.90
C VAL A 176 -7.72 4.30 10.51
N GLU A 177 -8.78 4.13 9.72
CA GLU A 177 -10.16 4.38 10.17
C GLU A 177 -10.77 3.19 10.91
N GLY A 178 -10.16 2.01 10.84
CA GLY A 178 -10.52 0.80 11.56
C GLY A 178 -9.78 0.60 12.89
N GLY A 179 -8.98 1.59 13.33
CA GLY A 179 -8.32 1.54 14.63
C GLY A 179 -7.06 0.69 14.67
N GLY A 180 -6.35 0.55 13.54
CA GLY A 180 -5.10 -0.22 13.45
C GLY A 180 -5.31 -1.72 13.36
N VAL A 181 -6.55 -2.18 13.21
CA VAL A 181 -6.83 -3.58 12.95
C VAL A 181 -6.54 -3.84 11.46
N PRO A 182 -5.57 -4.71 11.12
CA PRO A 182 -5.38 -5.14 9.73
C PRO A 182 -6.70 -5.68 9.20
N ALA A 183 -7.00 -5.45 7.93
CA ALA A 183 -8.21 -6.01 7.34
C ALA A 183 -8.20 -7.53 7.54
N GLN A 184 -9.13 -8.07 8.35
CA GLN A 184 -9.29 -9.51 8.47
C GLN A 184 -9.67 -10.03 7.09
N THR A 185 -8.71 -10.65 6.41
CA THR A 185 -8.97 -11.30 5.15
C THR A 185 -9.79 -12.55 5.44
N THR A 186 -11.05 -12.57 5.02
CA THR A 186 -11.86 -13.79 4.99
C THR A 186 -11.35 -14.79 3.94
N SER A 187 -10.42 -14.37 3.08
CA SER A 187 -9.76 -15.26 2.12
C SER A 187 -8.80 -16.18 2.88
N LYS A 188 -9.14 -17.46 2.98
CA LYS A 188 -8.16 -18.49 3.33
C LYS A 188 -7.06 -18.52 2.28
N PHE A 189 -5.85 -18.89 2.66
CA PHE A 189 -4.79 -19.21 1.70
C PHE A 189 -5.34 -20.15 0.62
N ALA A 190 -5.16 -19.76 -0.63
CA ALA A 190 -5.62 -20.52 -1.79
C ALA A 190 -4.56 -20.41 -2.89
N PHE A 191 -3.78 -21.47 -3.04
CA PHE A 191 -2.75 -21.55 -4.07
C PHE A 191 -3.36 -21.41 -5.48
N ARG A 192 -2.71 -20.61 -6.32
CA ARG A 192 -3.05 -20.45 -7.74
C ARG A 192 -1.77 -20.40 -8.56
N PRO A 193 -1.61 -21.25 -9.59
CA PRO A 193 -0.44 -21.18 -10.46
C PRO A 193 -0.50 -19.93 -11.33
N GLY A 194 0.68 -19.44 -11.74
CA GLY A 194 0.84 -18.34 -12.69
C GLY A 194 1.60 -17.14 -12.15
N ASN A 195 2.05 -16.30 -13.08
CA ASN A 195 2.82 -15.10 -12.80
C ASN A 195 1.95 -13.86 -12.93
N ALA A 196 1.77 -13.11 -11.84
CA ALA A 196 1.09 -11.84 -11.77
C ALA A 196 2.05 -10.70 -12.13
N SER A 197 2.71 -10.79 -13.29
CA SER A 197 3.69 -9.80 -13.72
C SER A 197 3.02 -8.43 -13.86
N LYS A 198 3.47 -7.47 -13.05
CA LYS A 198 3.04 -6.08 -13.17
C LYS A 198 3.81 -5.46 -14.34
N LYS A 199 3.11 -5.07 -15.41
CA LYS A 199 3.70 -4.19 -16.42
C LYS A 199 4.04 -2.87 -15.73
N SER A 200 5.32 -2.51 -15.73
CA SER A 200 5.81 -1.23 -15.21
C SER A 200 5.23 -0.07 -16.02
N ARG A 201 4.05 0.42 -15.65
CA ARG A 201 3.57 1.71 -16.12
C ARG A 201 4.17 2.77 -15.22
N ALA A 202 5.29 3.32 -15.67
CA ALA A 202 5.82 4.59 -15.18
C ALA A 202 4.79 5.69 -15.46
N ILE A 203 3.98 6.03 -14.47
CA ILE A 203 3.14 7.23 -14.50
C ILE A 203 3.47 7.99 -13.22
N GLY A 204 4.19 9.11 -13.38
CA GLY A 204 4.50 10.06 -12.32
C GLY A 204 5.97 10.04 -11.88
N ASN A 205 6.49 11.23 -11.53
CA ASN A 205 7.83 11.51 -11.03
C ASN A 205 8.13 10.80 -9.69
N SER A 206 8.02 9.47 -9.62
CA SER A 206 8.63 8.70 -8.54
C SER A 206 10.12 9.01 -8.51
N THR A 207 10.71 9.22 -7.31
CA THR A 207 12.16 9.36 -7.22
C THR A 207 12.81 8.12 -7.82
N GLU A 208 13.83 8.29 -8.65
CA GLU A 208 14.50 7.22 -9.42
C GLU A 208 14.80 5.96 -8.58
N ARG A 209 15.12 6.14 -7.29
CA ARG A 209 15.44 5.07 -6.35
C ARG A 209 14.27 4.11 -6.06
N ALA A 210 13.05 4.62 -5.90
CA ALA A 210 11.89 3.77 -5.59
C ALA A 210 11.41 3.01 -6.83
N LEU A 211 11.38 3.71 -7.97
CA LEU A 211 11.15 3.08 -9.26
C LEU A 211 12.21 1.99 -9.53
N SER A 212 13.47 2.25 -9.19
CA SER A 212 14.55 1.28 -9.33
C SER A 212 14.37 0.07 -8.42
N ILE A 213 13.89 0.24 -7.19
CA ILE A 213 13.65 -0.89 -6.26
C ILE A 213 12.50 -1.77 -6.77
N ASP A 214 11.38 -1.17 -7.17
CA ASP A 214 10.24 -1.92 -7.71
C ASP A 214 10.57 -2.66 -9.00
N LEU A 215 11.28 -1.98 -9.91
CA LEU A 215 11.74 -2.62 -11.14
C LEU A 215 12.64 -3.81 -10.81
N ARG A 216 13.59 -3.63 -9.89
CA ARG A 216 14.48 -4.71 -9.46
C ARG A 216 13.72 -5.85 -8.79
N HIS A 217 12.71 -5.56 -7.97
CA HIS A 217 11.86 -6.56 -7.34
C HIS A 217 11.09 -7.37 -8.40
N ASN A 218 10.49 -6.69 -9.37
CA ASN A 218 9.75 -7.35 -10.46
C ASN A 218 10.67 -8.24 -11.31
N ASP A 219 11.88 -7.78 -11.62
CA ASP A 219 12.89 -8.57 -12.33
C ASP A 219 13.26 -9.83 -11.54
N MET A 220 13.49 -9.67 -10.22
CA MET A 220 13.79 -10.78 -9.31
C MET A 220 12.63 -11.78 -9.24
N GLN A 221 11.38 -11.30 -9.16
CA GLN A 221 10.20 -12.17 -9.13
C GLN A 221 10.06 -12.95 -10.44
N GLU A 222 10.23 -12.30 -11.59
CA GLU A 222 10.18 -12.97 -12.91
C GLU A 222 11.25 -14.05 -13.00
N THR A 223 12.48 -13.74 -12.60
CA THR A 223 13.61 -14.68 -12.65
C THR A 223 13.38 -15.85 -11.71
N LEU A 224 12.98 -15.59 -10.47
CA LEU A 224 12.66 -16.64 -9.50
C LEU A 224 11.51 -17.53 -9.98
N TYR A 225 10.45 -16.92 -10.54
CA TYR A 225 9.32 -17.65 -11.10
C TYR A 225 9.77 -18.60 -12.20
N ARG A 226 10.65 -18.15 -13.10
CA ARG A 226 11.19 -18.99 -14.18
C ARG A 226 12.03 -20.15 -13.64
N GLU A 227 12.97 -19.89 -12.73
CA GLU A 227 13.80 -20.94 -12.11
C GLU A 227 12.93 -22.00 -11.42
N LEU A 228 11.93 -21.58 -10.63
CA LEU A 228 11.05 -22.50 -9.93
C LEU A 228 10.11 -23.25 -10.89
N CYS A 229 9.70 -22.64 -12.01
CA CYS A 229 8.90 -23.33 -13.02
C CYS A 229 9.69 -24.41 -13.74
N GLU A 230 11.00 -24.20 -13.95
CA GLU A 230 11.90 -25.22 -14.50
C GLU A 230 12.07 -26.40 -13.53
N GLU A 231 12.11 -26.12 -12.22
CA GLU A 231 12.28 -27.14 -11.17
C GLU A 231 10.97 -27.90 -10.84
N PHE A 232 9.86 -27.20 -10.62
CA PHE A 232 8.61 -27.76 -10.10
C PHE A 232 7.48 -27.86 -11.14
N GLY A 233 7.65 -27.23 -12.31
CA GLY A 233 6.61 -27.08 -13.31
C GLY A 233 5.69 -25.89 -13.06
N SER A 234 5.23 -25.23 -14.13
CA SER A 234 4.46 -23.99 -14.05
C SER A 234 3.10 -24.11 -13.36
N SER A 235 2.51 -25.31 -13.30
CA SER A 235 1.28 -25.60 -12.56
C SER A 235 1.47 -25.67 -11.03
N ASN A 236 2.72 -25.59 -10.57
CA ASN A 236 3.12 -25.71 -9.17
C ASN A 236 3.81 -24.45 -8.64
N VAL A 237 3.88 -23.39 -9.43
CA VAL A 237 4.45 -22.10 -9.01
C VAL A 237 3.43 -20.99 -9.23
N GLY A 238 3.22 -20.17 -8.20
CA GLY A 238 2.35 -19.01 -8.22
C GLY A 238 3.04 -17.80 -7.61
N THR A 239 2.73 -16.61 -8.11
CA THR A 239 3.27 -15.34 -7.56
C THR A 239 2.15 -14.52 -6.92
N GLU A 240 2.52 -13.66 -5.97
CA GLU A 240 1.61 -12.70 -5.35
C GLU A 240 0.36 -13.34 -4.72
N ILE A 241 0.58 -14.51 -4.10
CA ILE A 241 -0.48 -15.34 -3.53
C ILE A 241 -0.97 -14.71 -2.22
N PRO A 242 -2.28 -14.45 -2.06
CA PRO A 242 -2.81 -13.97 -0.79
C PRO A 242 -2.45 -14.93 0.35
N SER A 243 -1.80 -14.42 1.40
CA SER A 243 -1.39 -15.22 2.57
C SER A 243 -2.61 -15.70 3.39
N GLY A 244 -3.72 -14.98 3.27
CA GLY A 244 -4.91 -15.15 4.09
C GLY A 244 -4.85 -14.49 5.46
N THR A 245 -3.81 -13.67 5.70
CA THR A 245 -3.60 -12.91 6.95
C THR A 245 -3.54 -11.40 6.74
N GLY A 246 -3.70 -10.91 5.51
CA GLY A 246 -3.64 -9.48 5.17
C GLY A 246 -2.55 -9.10 4.18
N GLY A 247 -1.63 -10.02 3.85
CA GLY A 247 -0.53 -9.80 2.90
C GLY A 247 -0.56 -10.71 1.68
N ARG A 248 0.49 -10.60 0.86
CA ARG A 248 0.74 -11.45 -0.30
C ARG A 248 2.14 -12.03 -0.20
N ILE A 249 2.25 -13.31 -0.50
CA ILE A 249 3.52 -14.02 -0.59
C ILE A 249 4.04 -13.82 -2.02
N ASP A 250 5.27 -13.33 -2.17
CA ASP A 250 5.83 -12.95 -3.47
C ASP A 250 5.83 -14.14 -4.44
N VAL A 251 6.35 -15.29 -4.00
CA VAL A 251 6.30 -16.55 -4.76
C VAL A 251 5.97 -17.73 -3.85
N VAL A 252 5.16 -18.66 -4.35
CA VAL A 252 4.84 -19.93 -3.69
C VAL A 252 5.14 -21.05 -4.67
N SER A 253 5.96 -22.02 -4.26
CA SER A 253 6.04 -23.32 -4.93
C SER A 253 5.30 -24.37 -4.12
N ARG A 254 4.87 -25.44 -4.79
CA ARG A 254 4.32 -26.64 -4.13
C ARG A 254 4.87 -27.90 -4.74
N ASP A 255 4.95 -28.93 -3.92
CA ASP A 255 5.29 -30.29 -4.31
C ASP A 255 4.40 -31.28 -3.55
N GLU A 256 4.81 -32.56 -3.51
CA GLU A 256 4.12 -33.60 -2.76
C GLU A 256 4.26 -33.45 -1.23
N HIS A 257 5.25 -32.70 -0.76
CA HIS A 257 5.56 -32.50 0.65
C HIS A 257 4.86 -31.27 1.24
N GLY A 258 4.58 -30.26 0.43
CA GLY A 258 3.78 -29.13 0.85
C GLY A 258 3.99 -27.87 0.01
N TYR A 259 4.14 -26.74 0.71
CA TYR A 259 4.31 -25.43 0.10
C TYR A 259 5.59 -24.80 0.62
N THR A 260 6.34 -24.17 -0.26
CA THR A 260 7.46 -23.30 0.09
C THR A 260 7.08 -21.86 -0.21
N PHE A 261 7.22 -20.98 0.78
CA PHE A 261 6.96 -19.55 0.61
C PHE A 261 8.28 -18.81 0.41
N TYR A 262 8.34 -17.96 -0.61
CA TYR A 262 9.49 -17.15 -0.94
C TYR A 262 9.12 -15.68 -0.76
N GLU A 263 9.97 -14.96 -0.04
CA GLU A 263 9.87 -13.50 0.17
C GLU A 263 11.10 -12.82 -0.43
N ILE A 264 10.88 -11.93 -1.39
CA ILE A 264 11.92 -11.20 -2.12
C ILE A 264 12.18 -9.88 -1.40
N LYS A 265 13.47 -9.57 -1.21
CA LYS A 265 13.89 -8.25 -0.71
C LYS A 265 15.04 -7.70 -1.55
N VAL A 266 14.83 -6.50 -2.07
CA VAL A 266 15.85 -5.72 -2.76
C VAL A 266 16.63 -4.92 -1.73
N GLY A 267 17.91 -5.21 -1.56
CA GLY A 267 18.75 -4.51 -0.59
C GLY A 267 20.22 -4.86 -0.72
N CYS A 268 21.07 -4.00 -0.18
CA CYS A 268 22.53 -4.18 -0.25
C CYS A 268 23.10 -5.01 0.90
N SER A 269 22.31 -5.30 1.95
CA SER A 269 22.79 -6.00 3.14
C SER A 269 21.93 -7.23 3.46
N VAL A 270 22.59 -8.38 3.63
CA VAL A 270 21.96 -9.62 4.09
C VAL A 270 21.20 -9.41 5.41
N GLN A 271 21.81 -8.69 6.36
CA GLN A 271 21.19 -8.47 7.66
C GLN A 271 19.87 -7.68 7.56
N GLY A 272 19.83 -6.63 6.72
CA GLY A 272 18.62 -5.86 6.47
C GLY A 272 17.53 -6.71 5.80
N ILE A 273 17.90 -7.43 4.73
CA ILE A 273 17.01 -8.35 4.01
C ILE A 273 16.39 -9.38 4.95
N ILE A 274 17.21 -10.07 5.76
CA ILE A 274 16.71 -11.07 6.72
C ILE A 274 15.79 -10.41 7.75
N ARG A 275 16.17 -9.25 8.30
CA ARG A 275 15.37 -8.56 9.31
C ARG A 275 13.97 -8.20 8.79
N GLU A 276 13.88 -7.73 7.56
CA GLU A 276 12.61 -7.32 6.94
C GLU A 276 11.76 -8.53 6.55
N ALA A 277 12.35 -9.55 5.93
CA ALA A 277 11.62 -10.71 5.42
C ALA A 277 11.09 -11.64 6.52
N VAL A 278 11.83 -11.84 7.62
CA VAL A 278 11.43 -12.78 8.69
C VAL A 278 10.08 -12.41 9.29
N GLY A 279 9.81 -11.13 9.56
CA GLY A 279 8.54 -10.70 10.13
C GLY A 279 7.34 -11.08 9.26
N GLN A 280 7.46 -10.82 7.94
CA GLN A 280 6.42 -11.11 6.96
C GLN A 280 6.20 -12.61 6.80
N LEU A 281 7.28 -13.38 6.61
CA LEU A 281 7.20 -14.84 6.49
C LEU A 281 6.62 -15.51 7.73
N MET A 282 6.96 -15.03 8.93
CA MET A 282 6.36 -15.51 10.17
C MET A 282 4.86 -15.18 10.23
N GLU A 283 4.45 -13.97 9.86
CA GLU A 283 3.04 -13.60 9.81
C GLU A 283 2.26 -14.49 8.83
N TYR A 284 2.77 -14.66 7.60
CA TYR A 284 2.12 -15.47 6.56
C TYR A 284 1.99 -16.95 6.93
N SER A 285 2.86 -17.43 7.82
CA SER A 285 2.96 -18.85 8.16
C SER A 285 2.33 -19.22 9.50
N LEU A 286 2.34 -18.29 10.47
CA LEU A 286 2.01 -18.57 11.88
C LEU A 286 0.87 -17.73 12.45
N TRP A 287 0.42 -16.67 11.76
CA TRP A 287 -0.74 -15.91 12.24
C TRP A 287 -2.00 -16.81 12.30
N PRO A 288 -2.92 -16.63 13.27
CA PRO A 288 -4.09 -17.50 13.37
C PRO A 288 -4.87 -17.63 12.06
N GLY A 289 -5.01 -18.87 11.57
CA GLY A 289 -5.68 -19.18 10.29
C GLY A 289 -4.76 -19.24 9.07
N ALA A 290 -3.48 -18.92 9.23
CA ALA A 290 -2.45 -19.05 8.20
C ALA A 290 -2.25 -20.49 7.73
N LYS A 291 -1.75 -20.64 6.50
CA LYS A 291 -1.27 -21.93 5.99
C LYS A 291 0.17 -22.09 6.41
N LEU A 292 0.46 -23.14 7.18
CA LEU A 292 1.83 -23.52 7.51
C LEU A 292 2.55 -24.10 6.27
N PRO A 293 3.63 -23.48 5.78
CA PRO A 293 4.48 -24.04 4.73
C PRO A 293 5.46 -25.08 5.31
N THR A 294 6.06 -25.88 4.43
CA THR A 294 7.16 -26.80 4.79
C THR A 294 8.48 -26.09 4.97
N GLU A 295 8.66 -24.98 4.25
CA GLU A 295 9.85 -24.13 4.32
C GLU A 295 9.47 -22.69 3.96
N ILE A 296 10.21 -21.75 4.54
CA ILE A 296 10.20 -20.35 4.13
C ILE A 296 11.60 -19.95 3.65
N VAL A 297 11.65 -19.20 2.56
CA VAL A 297 12.90 -18.84 1.87
C VAL A 297 12.94 -17.34 1.70
N ILE A 298 14.02 -16.73 2.20
CA ILE A 298 14.31 -15.32 1.92
C ILE A 298 15.13 -15.25 0.63
N VAL A 299 14.72 -14.41 -0.31
CA VAL A 299 15.40 -14.25 -1.60
C VAL A 299 16.01 -12.85 -1.67
N GLY A 300 17.31 -12.79 -1.93
CA GLY A 300 18.07 -11.54 -2.01
C GLY A 300 19.26 -11.64 -2.96
N GLU A 301 19.77 -10.49 -3.41
CA GLU A 301 20.94 -10.43 -4.30
C GLU A 301 22.29 -10.59 -3.58
N PRO A 302 22.49 -10.03 -2.36
CA PRO A 302 23.74 -10.17 -1.64
C PRO A 302 24.06 -11.63 -1.33
N GLU A 303 25.35 -11.97 -1.34
CA GLU A 303 25.80 -13.29 -0.95
C GLU A 303 25.69 -13.50 0.55
N LEU A 304 25.24 -14.69 0.96
CA LEU A 304 25.14 -15.07 2.35
C LEU A 304 26.55 -15.36 2.92
N GLY A 305 27.14 -14.40 3.63
CA GLY A 305 28.43 -14.61 4.32
C GLY A 305 28.32 -15.51 5.56
N GLU A 306 29.45 -15.79 6.22
CA GLU A 306 29.51 -16.65 7.42
C GLU A 306 28.61 -16.15 8.56
N SER A 307 28.60 -14.83 8.82
CA SER A 307 27.74 -14.24 9.85
C SER A 307 26.25 -14.42 9.52
N GLY A 308 25.88 -14.37 8.24
CA GLY A 308 24.52 -14.64 7.78
C GLY A 308 24.12 -16.09 8.01
N HIS A 309 24.98 -17.04 7.67
CA HIS A 309 24.77 -18.47 7.96
C HIS A 309 24.62 -18.74 9.46
N ALA A 310 25.49 -18.16 10.29
CA ALA A 310 25.42 -18.30 11.74
C ALA A 310 24.09 -17.73 12.30
N TYR A 311 23.63 -16.61 11.75
CA TYR A 311 22.36 -16.00 12.14
C TYR A 311 21.15 -16.84 11.75
N LEU A 312 21.08 -17.34 10.51
CA LEU A 312 20.00 -18.24 10.07
C LEU A 312 19.99 -19.54 10.89
N LYS A 313 21.16 -20.10 11.20
CA LYS A 313 21.27 -21.27 12.08
C LYS A 313 20.75 -20.98 13.49
N ALA A 314 21.01 -19.78 14.02
CA ALA A 314 20.48 -19.38 15.32
C ALA A 314 18.95 -19.24 15.29
N LEU A 315 18.38 -18.62 14.25
CA LEU A 315 16.93 -18.49 14.07
C LEU A 315 16.26 -19.88 13.98
N ASN A 316 16.79 -20.78 13.14
CA ASN A 316 16.23 -22.12 12.95
C ASN A 316 16.23 -23.00 14.21
N LYS A 317 17.01 -22.68 15.26
CA LYS A 317 16.92 -23.40 16.53
C LYS A 317 15.62 -23.14 17.28
N GLY A 318 14.98 -22.00 17.05
CA GLY A 318 13.77 -21.58 17.75
C GLY A 318 12.53 -21.49 16.87
N LEU A 319 12.70 -21.46 15.54
CA LEU A 319 11.58 -21.38 14.61
C LEU A 319 10.92 -22.76 14.40
N PRO A 320 9.58 -22.82 14.35
CA PRO A 320 8.85 -24.06 14.08
C PRO A 320 8.86 -24.46 12.59
N ILE A 321 9.43 -23.63 11.72
CA ILE A 321 9.48 -23.80 10.26
C ILE A 321 10.92 -23.55 9.81
N PRO A 322 11.50 -24.41 8.95
CA PRO A 322 12.78 -24.17 8.32
C PRO A 322 12.81 -22.82 7.57
N LEU A 323 13.82 -22.02 7.87
CA LEU A 323 14.11 -20.74 7.23
C LEU A 323 15.45 -20.81 6.50
N SER A 324 15.44 -20.59 5.18
CA SER A 324 16.65 -20.55 4.36
C SER A 324 16.79 -19.22 3.61
N TYR A 325 17.94 -19.04 2.97
CA TYR A 325 18.23 -17.88 2.13
C TYR A 325 18.72 -18.35 0.77
N LYS A 326 18.08 -17.84 -0.29
CA LYS A 326 18.47 -18.08 -1.68
C LYS A 326 19.02 -16.79 -2.27
N ARG A 327 20.26 -16.86 -2.76
CA ARG A 327 20.81 -15.78 -3.58
C ARG A 327 20.19 -15.85 -4.96
N LEU A 328 19.73 -14.72 -5.48
CA LEU A 328 19.23 -14.60 -6.85
C LEU A 328 19.88 -13.40 -7.53
N ILE A 329 20.42 -13.58 -8.73
CA ILE A 329 21.03 -12.53 -9.53
C ILE A 329 20.18 -12.32 -10.78
N VAL A 330 19.88 -11.06 -11.06
CA VAL A 330 19.09 -10.57 -12.19
C VAL A 330 19.87 -9.64 -13.08
#